data_AF-A0A7K1TDH6-F1
#
_entry.id   AF-A0A7K1TDH6-F1
#
_cell.length_a   1.000
_cell.length_b   1.000
_cell.length_c   1.000
_cell.angle_alpha   90.00
_cell.angle_beta   90.00
_cell.angle_gamma   90.00
#
_symmetry.space_group_name_H-M   'P 1'
#
loop_
_entity.id
_entity.type
_entity.pdbx_description
1 polymer ?
#
loop_
_entity_poly.entity_id
_entity_poly.type
_entity_poly.pdbx_seq_one_letter_code
_entity_poly.pdbx_strand_id
1 'polypeptide(L)'
;MLLLRFWPRPVGSLLLVLLLCSAACTRKMVSFNSRVDDPTVVALPAGDSLTTTARKGQPTLSTAGRKAVLTKAEERAAKEQEKAAQRKPRKKKKIFLGERIKRAYVKSGPKGKNQIIEIFYYLKTFQQPNPMAPAAYYFSPKKHRIFKATSELDPADDKVLHGPYKKMQNNKVLETGYFALGTRHLRWERFDAKSGALTAKTHYEMGFPRDANISYYDAGNTMLKEVVPYVNGKLEGDYAKFTKEGKREWTGHFENGRRVGEWTNYWDYKTYRHYVYQYGESGFEPEVTEPELVREYSHGGTVIFDKEKNLDKRGEPDPDAAGSKLDTRRPGSHGVPAPRPPVRKVQPRRPGYHPPATTPPAATPPPVSPTPTSTGSPTP
;
A
#
# COMPACT_ATOMS: atom_id res chain seq x y z
N MET A 1 -40.84 28.82 55.94
CA MET A 1 -39.43 29.13 56.31
C MET A 1 -38.66 29.30 55.00
N LEU A 2 -38.22 30.52 54.67
CA LEU A 2 -36.86 31.07 54.89
C LEU A 2 -35.79 30.33 54.05
N LEU A 3 -34.83 30.94 53.35
CA LEU A 3 -34.51 32.30 52.82
C LEU A 3 -33.50 32.01 51.65
N LEU A 4 -33.58 32.54 50.43
CA LEU A 4 -33.19 33.90 49.97
C LEU A 4 -31.69 34.27 50.11
N ARG A 5 -31.13 34.85 49.02
CA ARG A 5 -29.86 35.62 48.83
C ARG A 5 -28.65 34.84 48.26
N PHE A 6 -28.14 35.14 47.06
CA PHE A 6 -27.40 36.34 46.56
C PHE A 6 -26.00 36.49 47.18
N TRP A 7 -24.89 36.43 46.39
CA TRP A 7 -24.25 37.58 45.69
C TRP A 7 -22.86 37.17 45.05
N PRO A 8 -21.83 38.03 44.71
CA PRO A 8 -21.30 38.09 43.33
C PRO A 8 -19.77 37.87 43.13
N ARG A 9 -19.32 38.04 41.86
CA ARG A 9 -17.92 38.36 41.47
C ARG A 9 -17.56 39.84 41.73
N PRO A 10 -16.26 40.16 41.93
CA PRO A 10 -15.55 41.15 41.08
C PRO A 10 -14.16 40.61 40.61
N VAL A 11 -13.55 40.91 39.44
CA VAL A 11 -13.16 42.14 38.69
C VAL A 11 -11.70 42.59 38.95
N GLY A 12 -10.96 42.89 37.86
CA GLY A 12 -9.57 43.39 37.79
C GLY A 12 -8.83 42.78 36.58
N SER A 13 -8.71 43.34 35.37
CA SER A 13 -8.54 44.71 34.82
C SER A 13 -7.11 45.30 34.86
N LEU A 14 -6.34 45.03 33.79
CA LEU A 14 -5.29 45.88 33.15
C LEU A 14 -4.89 45.15 31.82
N LEU A 15 -4.96 45.63 30.57
CA LEU A 15 -4.94 46.96 29.91
C LEU A 15 -3.54 47.42 29.45
N LEU A 16 -3.15 47.04 28.22
CA LEU A 16 -2.20 47.71 27.30
C LEU A 16 -2.38 47.01 25.90
N VAL A 17 -3.03 47.58 24.88
CA VAL A 17 -2.69 48.70 23.97
C VAL A 17 -1.93 48.26 22.70
N LEU A 18 -2.57 48.55 21.55
CA LEU A 18 -2.09 48.76 20.17
C LEU A 18 -0.83 48.01 19.64
N LEU A 19 -1.00 47.39 18.45
CA LEU A 19 -0.58 48.07 17.21
C LEU A 19 -1.41 47.63 15.98
N LEU A 20 -1.73 48.57 15.09
CA LEU A 20 -2.32 48.31 13.79
C LEU A 20 -1.23 47.92 12.77
N CYS A 21 -1.58 47.07 11.80
CA CYS A 21 -1.00 47.16 10.45
C CYS A 21 -1.92 46.51 9.40
N SER A 22 -2.80 47.31 8.81
CA SER A 22 -3.65 46.94 7.67
C SER A 22 -3.07 47.48 6.37
N ALA A 23 -2.41 46.61 5.58
CA ALA A 23 -2.00 46.85 4.19
C ALA A 23 -1.51 45.52 3.58
N ALA A 24 -1.65 45.21 2.29
CA ALA A 24 -2.55 45.71 1.26
C ALA A 24 -2.66 44.63 0.15
N CYS A 25 -3.75 44.61 -0.61
CA CYS A 25 -3.87 43.73 -1.77
C CYS A 25 -2.89 44.14 -2.89
N THR A 26 -2.06 43.23 -3.40
CA THR A 26 -1.71 43.20 -4.83
C THR A 26 -1.39 41.77 -5.31
N ARG A 27 -2.05 41.33 -6.37
CA ARG A 27 -1.62 40.14 -7.14
C ARG A 27 -0.55 40.57 -8.14
N LYS A 28 0.70 40.12 -7.99
CA LYS A 28 1.71 40.32 -9.04
C LYS A 28 1.51 39.30 -10.16
N MET A 29 0.85 39.74 -11.22
CA MET A 29 0.83 39.08 -12.52
C MET A 29 2.11 39.47 -13.27
N VAL A 30 3.03 38.52 -13.48
CA VAL A 30 4.25 38.77 -14.26
C VAL A 30 3.91 38.58 -15.74
N SER A 31 3.83 39.70 -16.46
CA SER A 31 3.77 39.76 -17.91
C SER A 31 4.81 40.79 -18.36
N PHE A 32 5.91 40.32 -18.94
CA PHE A 32 6.81 41.20 -19.68
C PHE A 32 7.38 40.42 -20.86
N ASN A 33 7.26 41.01 -22.05
CA ASN A 33 7.71 40.42 -23.30
C ASN A 33 8.28 41.53 -24.17
N SER A 34 9.49 41.31 -24.72
CA SER A 34 10.20 42.21 -25.66
C SER A 34 10.58 43.58 -25.04
N ARG A 35 11.66 44.31 -25.34
CA ARG A 35 12.66 44.47 -26.42
C ARG A 35 13.15 45.94 -26.23
N VAL A 36 14.27 46.49 -26.71
CA VAL A 36 15.50 46.09 -27.44
C VAL A 36 16.66 46.92 -26.81
N ASP A 37 17.91 46.61 -27.13
CA ASP A 37 18.93 47.56 -27.67
C ASP A 37 20.39 47.31 -27.21
N ASP A 38 21.24 47.38 -28.23
CA ASP A 38 22.69 47.20 -28.37
C ASP A 38 23.53 48.37 -27.76
N PRO A 39 24.87 48.51 -27.96
CA PRO A 39 25.83 47.65 -28.69
C PRO A 39 27.15 47.31 -27.94
N THR A 40 27.91 46.35 -28.47
CA THR A 40 29.38 46.51 -28.64
C THR A 40 29.90 45.74 -29.86
N VAL A 41 30.86 46.36 -30.54
CA VAL A 41 31.41 45.99 -31.86
C VAL A 41 32.74 45.23 -31.70
N VAL A 42 33.16 44.39 -32.67
CA VAL A 42 34.51 44.36 -33.28
C VAL A 42 34.71 43.24 -34.35
N ALA A 43 35.17 43.67 -35.53
CA ALA A 43 35.97 42.98 -36.58
C ALA A 43 35.53 41.66 -37.27
N LEU A 44 34.90 41.83 -38.44
CA LEU A 44 35.29 41.44 -39.82
C LEU A 44 36.65 40.72 -40.09
N PRO A 45 36.90 40.18 -41.33
CA PRO A 45 36.05 40.01 -42.53
C PRO A 45 35.89 38.49 -42.88
N ALA A 46 35.61 37.94 -44.08
CA ALA A 46 35.38 38.42 -45.47
C ALA A 46 34.49 37.39 -46.24
N GLY A 47 34.06 37.70 -47.48
CA GLY A 47 33.46 36.70 -48.39
C GLY A 47 32.45 37.24 -49.40
N ASP A 48 32.92 37.99 -50.41
CA ASP A 48 32.08 38.62 -51.45
C ASP A 48 31.44 37.64 -52.46
N SER A 49 30.22 37.97 -52.92
CA SER A 49 29.91 38.05 -54.36
C SER A 49 28.45 38.50 -54.60
N LEU A 50 28.27 39.75 -55.02
CA LEU A 50 27.03 40.25 -55.65
C LEU A 50 27.37 41.39 -56.61
N THR A 51 27.25 41.15 -57.93
CA THR A 51 27.34 42.22 -58.94
C THR A 51 25.99 42.56 -59.54
N THR A 52 25.46 43.69 -59.09
CA THR A 52 24.38 44.50 -59.66
C THR A 52 24.46 44.68 -61.18
N THR A 53 23.31 44.71 -61.86
CA THR A 53 22.96 45.83 -62.76
C THR A 53 21.46 45.87 -63.07
N ALA A 54 20.85 47.04 -62.86
CA ALA A 54 19.45 47.30 -63.18
C ALA A 54 19.31 47.83 -64.61
N ARG A 55 18.22 47.45 -65.31
CA ARG A 55 17.76 48.16 -66.51
C ARG A 55 16.27 48.46 -66.40
N LYS A 56 15.91 49.74 -66.55
CA LYS A 56 14.52 50.20 -66.62
C LYS A 56 13.88 49.80 -67.96
N GLY A 57 12.58 49.50 -67.92
CA GLY A 57 11.66 49.87 -69.02
C GLY A 57 11.06 48.73 -69.84
N GLN A 58 9.98 48.11 -69.34
CA GLN A 58 8.75 47.82 -70.10
C GLN A 58 7.67 47.23 -69.16
N PRO A 59 6.41 47.69 -69.18
CA PRO A 59 5.31 47.04 -68.48
C PRO A 59 4.67 45.98 -69.38
N THR A 60 5.09 44.72 -69.27
CA THR A 60 4.37 43.62 -69.93
C THR A 60 3.07 43.35 -69.20
N LEU A 61 1.94 43.57 -69.88
CA LEU A 61 0.61 43.21 -69.38
C LEU A 61 0.50 41.70 -69.09
N SER A 62 -0.51 41.40 -68.27
CA SER A 62 -1.23 40.11 -68.21
C SER A 62 -0.44 38.84 -67.87
N THR A 63 -0.27 38.60 -66.57
CA THR A 63 -0.82 37.37 -65.96
C THR A 63 -1.78 37.74 -64.82
N ALA A 64 -2.78 38.54 -65.16
CA ALA A 64 -4.01 38.60 -64.37
C ALA A 64 -4.81 37.31 -64.62
N GLY A 65 -5.54 36.82 -63.62
CA GLY A 65 -6.70 35.96 -63.90
C GLY A 65 -6.47 34.45 -64.00
N ARG A 66 -5.51 33.86 -63.27
CA ARG A 66 -5.70 32.51 -62.71
C ARG A 66 -5.56 32.52 -61.19
N LYS A 67 -6.49 33.24 -60.54
CA LYS A 67 -7.03 32.73 -59.27
C LYS A 67 -7.60 31.36 -59.62
N ALA A 68 -6.90 30.28 -59.24
CA ALA A 68 -7.49 28.96 -59.25
C ALA A 68 -8.74 29.07 -58.37
N VAL A 69 -9.91 29.05 -58.99
CA VAL A 69 -11.17 28.89 -58.26
C VAL A 69 -11.13 27.44 -57.80
N LEU A 70 -10.45 27.22 -56.67
CA LEU A 70 -10.50 25.97 -55.92
C LEU A 70 -11.96 25.58 -55.90
N THR A 71 -12.25 24.44 -56.51
CA THR A 71 -13.61 23.96 -56.58
C THR A 71 -14.13 23.86 -55.16
N LYS A 72 -15.43 24.07 -54.98
CA LYS A 72 -16.07 23.98 -53.66
C LYS A 72 -15.83 22.62 -52.98
N ALA A 73 -15.41 21.60 -53.73
CA ALA A 73 -14.92 20.32 -53.25
C ALA A 73 -13.49 20.40 -52.68
N GLU A 74 -12.53 20.99 -53.40
CA GLU A 74 -11.14 21.14 -52.95
C GLU A 74 -11.00 22.05 -51.73
N GLU A 75 -11.74 23.16 -51.66
CA GLU A 75 -11.73 24.03 -50.47
C GLU A 75 -12.32 23.29 -49.24
N ARG A 76 -13.34 22.45 -49.44
CA ARG A 76 -13.88 21.57 -48.38
C ARG A 76 -12.88 20.50 -47.97
N ALA A 77 -12.19 19.87 -48.93
CA ALA A 77 -11.17 18.86 -48.67
C ALA A 77 -9.99 19.44 -47.89
N ALA A 78 -9.48 20.62 -48.29
CA ALA A 78 -8.43 21.35 -47.57
C ALA A 78 -8.87 21.70 -46.13
N LYS A 79 -10.11 22.20 -45.96
CA LYS A 79 -10.68 22.55 -44.66
C LYS A 79 -11.01 21.34 -43.78
N GLU A 80 -11.22 20.16 -44.38
CA GLU A 80 -11.37 18.89 -43.68
C GLU A 80 -10.02 18.27 -43.29
N GLN A 81 -9.00 18.36 -44.16
CA GLN A 81 -7.61 18.01 -43.83
C GLN A 81 -7.05 18.91 -42.73
N GLU A 82 -7.31 20.22 -42.78
CA GLU A 82 -6.93 21.17 -41.73
C GLU A 82 -7.63 20.84 -40.41
N LYS A 83 -8.95 20.55 -40.42
CA LYS A 83 -9.68 20.06 -39.25
C LYS A 83 -9.19 18.69 -38.76
N ALA A 84 -8.69 17.83 -39.64
CA ALA A 84 -8.10 16.54 -39.27
C ALA A 84 -6.71 16.71 -38.64
N ALA A 85 -5.90 17.65 -39.12
CA ALA A 85 -4.61 18.02 -38.53
C ALA A 85 -4.78 18.72 -37.16
N GLN A 86 -5.79 19.59 -37.02
CA GLN A 86 -6.14 20.23 -35.75
C GLN A 86 -6.84 19.27 -34.75
N ARG A 87 -7.33 18.11 -35.20
CA ARG A 87 -7.97 17.09 -34.35
C ARG A 87 -6.92 16.37 -33.49
N LYS A 88 -6.70 16.92 -32.28
CA LYS A 88 -5.91 16.24 -31.23
C LYS A 88 -6.39 14.79 -31.04
N PRO A 89 -5.47 13.80 -30.99
CA PRO A 89 -5.84 12.39 -30.91
C PRO A 89 -6.72 12.12 -29.68
N ARG A 90 -7.80 11.36 -29.87
CA ARG A 90 -8.76 11.04 -28.80
C ARG A 90 -8.04 10.24 -27.71
N LYS A 91 -7.69 10.88 -26.59
CA LYS A 91 -7.09 10.21 -25.42
C LYS A 91 -7.92 8.95 -25.10
N LYS A 92 -7.27 7.77 -25.10
CA LYS A 92 -7.92 6.48 -24.86
C LYS A 92 -8.56 6.50 -23.46
N LYS A 93 -9.88 6.75 -23.41
CA LYS A 93 -10.60 6.88 -22.14
C LYS A 93 -10.61 5.54 -21.41
N LYS A 94 -10.17 5.53 -20.14
CA LYS A 94 -10.14 4.36 -19.24
C LYS A 94 -9.05 3.33 -19.56
N ILE A 95 -7.80 3.78 -19.57
CA ILE A 95 -6.62 2.91 -19.45
C ILE A 95 -5.90 3.28 -18.14
N PHE A 96 -5.40 2.27 -17.41
CA PHE A 96 -4.54 2.41 -16.24
C PHE A 96 -3.46 1.33 -16.33
N LEU A 97 -2.19 1.67 -16.11
CA LEU A 97 -1.03 0.76 -16.27
C LEU A 97 -1.06 -0.08 -17.57
N GLY A 98 -1.44 0.53 -18.70
CA GLY A 98 -1.60 -0.15 -19.99
C GLY A 98 -2.93 -0.88 -20.18
N GLU A 99 -3.57 -1.32 -19.10
CA GLU A 99 -4.79 -2.14 -19.14
C GLU A 99 -6.10 -1.36 -19.24
N ARG A 100 -7.09 -1.98 -19.88
CA ARG A 100 -8.43 -1.38 -20.07
C ARG A 100 -9.31 -1.59 -18.86
N ILE A 101 -9.79 -0.49 -18.26
CA ILE A 101 -10.60 -0.56 -17.04
C ILE A 101 -12.08 -0.22 -17.25
N LYS A 102 -12.95 -0.83 -16.45
CA LYS A 102 -14.39 -0.52 -16.36
C LYS A 102 -14.72 -0.12 -14.92
N ARG A 103 -15.56 0.92 -14.77
CA ARG A 103 -16.00 1.42 -13.46
C ARG A 103 -17.20 0.60 -12.97
N ALA A 104 -17.22 0.30 -11.68
CA ALA A 104 -18.40 -0.13 -10.94
C ALA A 104 -18.51 0.64 -9.62
N TYR A 105 -19.60 0.39 -8.92
CA TYR A 105 -19.75 0.75 -7.52
C TYR A 105 -20.49 -0.36 -6.78
N VAL A 106 -20.29 -0.42 -5.47
CA VAL A 106 -21.03 -1.26 -4.53
C VAL A 106 -21.57 -0.36 -3.42
N LYS A 107 -22.73 -0.74 -2.87
CA LYS A 107 -23.35 -0.09 -1.72
C LYS A 107 -23.51 -1.12 -0.60
N SER A 108 -23.05 -0.78 0.60
CA SER A 108 -23.13 -1.66 1.77
C SER A 108 -23.65 -0.91 3.01
N GLY A 109 -24.25 -1.65 3.94
CA GLY A 109 -24.93 -1.09 5.10
C GLY A 109 -26.37 -0.60 4.83
N PRO A 110 -27.07 -0.12 5.88
CA PRO A 110 -28.46 0.29 5.80
C PRO A 110 -28.66 1.47 4.83
N LYS A 111 -29.83 1.56 4.19
CA LYS A 111 -30.20 2.68 3.32
C LYS A 111 -30.21 3.99 4.12
N GLY A 112 -29.64 5.05 3.55
CA GLY A 112 -29.59 6.38 4.17
C GLY A 112 -28.17 6.93 4.30
N LYS A 113 -27.97 7.89 5.21
CA LYS A 113 -26.70 8.62 5.39
C LYS A 113 -25.52 7.72 5.76
N ASN A 114 -25.79 6.63 6.49
CA ASN A 114 -24.76 5.68 6.95
C ASN A 114 -24.37 4.64 5.89
N GLN A 115 -24.98 4.66 4.70
CA GLN A 115 -24.62 3.76 3.61
C GLN A 115 -23.18 4.02 3.15
N ILE A 116 -22.39 2.95 3.09
CA ILE A 116 -21.04 2.97 2.54
C ILE A 116 -21.14 2.76 1.02
N ILE A 117 -20.46 3.61 0.26
CA ILE A 117 -20.38 3.54 -1.19
C ILE A 117 -18.93 3.33 -1.58
N GLU A 118 -18.66 2.20 -2.23
CA GLU A 118 -17.34 1.86 -2.77
C GLU A 118 -17.37 2.07 -4.27
N ILE A 119 -16.59 3.03 -4.78
CA ILE A 119 -16.42 3.31 -6.20
C ILE A 119 -15.07 2.76 -6.62
N PHE A 120 -15.06 1.88 -7.61
CA PHE A 120 -13.85 1.14 -8.00
C PHE A 120 -13.84 0.86 -9.50
N TYR A 121 -12.69 0.39 -9.96
CA TYR A 121 -12.48 -0.03 -11.33
C TYR A 121 -11.94 -1.47 -11.34
N TYR A 122 -12.25 -2.20 -12.41
CA TYR A 122 -11.84 -3.58 -12.63
C TYR A 122 -11.37 -3.76 -14.08
N LEU A 123 -10.55 -4.79 -14.31
CA LEU A 123 -10.06 -5.12 -15.65
C LEU A 123 -11.20 -5.49 -16.60
N LYS A 124 -11.16 -5.01 -17.84
CA LYS A 124 -12.06 -5.48 -18.91
C LYS A 124 -11.65 -6.86 -19.42
N THR A 125 -10.35 -7.10 -19.54
CA THR A 125 -9.75 -8.39 -19.90
C THR A 125 -9.27 -9.06 -18.63
N PHE A 126 -9.77 -10.24 -18.29
CA PHE A 126 -9.35 -10.92 -17.07
C PHE A 126 -7.85 -11.26 -17.12
N GLN A 127 -7.14 -11.01 -16.01
CA GLN A 127 -5.78 -11.46 -15.77
C GLN A 127 -5.72 -11.97 -14.34
N GLN A 128 -5.11 -13.14 -14.13
CA GLN A 128 -4.97 -13.73 -12.82
C GLN A 128 -4.04 -12.86 -11.95
N PRO A 129 -4.43 -12.49 -10.71
CA PRO A 129 -3.53 -11.80 -9.78
C PRO A 129 -2.29 -12.65 -9.48
N ASN A 130 -1.17 -12.00 -9.17
CA ASN A 130 0.07 -12.69 -8.79
C ASN A 130 -0.19 -13.61 -7.58
N PRO A 131 0.09 -14.93 -7.65
CA PRO A 131 -0.11 -15.85 -6.53
C PRO A 131 0.72 -15.48 -5.28
N MET A 132 1.87 -14.84 -5.47
CA MET A 132 2.76 -14.39 -4.38
C MET A 132 2.27 -13.08 -3.72
N ALA A 133 1.22 -12.43 -4.24
CA ALA A 133 0.69 -11.23 -3.61
C ALA A 133 0.10 -11.53 -2.22
N PRO A 134 0.28 -10.64 -1.23
CA PRO A 134 -0.19 -10.87 0.15
C PRO A 134 -1.72 -10.75 0.24
N ALA A 135 -2.30 -9.92 -0.63
CA ALA A 135 -3.73 -9.76 -0.81
C ALA A 135 -4.05 -9.45 -2.27
N ALA A 136 -4.86 -10.29 -2.90
CA ALA A 136 -5.53 -10.00 -4.15
C ALA A 136 -7.01 -9.69 -3.87
N TYR A 137 -7.59 -8.78 -4.65
CA TYR A 137 -8.95 -8.26 -4.48
C TYR A 137 -9.72 -8.32 -5.79
N TYR A 138 -10.97 -8.76 -5.69
CA TYR A 138 -11.87 -8.92 -6.83
C TYR A 138 -13.29 -8.48 -6.47
N PHE A 139 -14.05 -8.08 -7.48
CA PHE A 139 -15.47 -7.82 -7.39
C PHE A 139 -16.25 -9.01 -7.95
N SER A 140 -17.18 -9.55 -7.16
CA SER A 140 -18.15 -10.54 -7.64
C SER A 140 -19.46 -9.83 -8.01
N PRO A 141 -19.88 -9.82 -9.30
CA PRO A 141 -21.14 -9.22 -9.71
C PRO A 141 -22.35 -9.91 -9.07
N LYS A 142 -22.31 -11.25 -8.94
CA LYS A 142 -23.37 -12.06 -8.32
C LYS A 142 -23.64 -11.67 -6.86
N LYS A 143 -22.57 -11.48 -6.08
CA LYS A 143 -22.66 -11.10 -4.65
C LYS A 143 -22.67 -9.58 -4.42
N HIS A 144 -22.57 -8.79 -5.49
CA HIS A 144 -22.46 -7.33 -5.50
C HIS A 144 -21.53 -6.76 -4.42
N ARG A 145 -20.33 -7.36 -4.26
CA ARG A 145 -19.37 -7.00 -3.19
C ARG A 145 -17.92 -7.28 -3.62
N ILE A 146 -16.98 -6.55 -3.02
CA ILE A 146 -15.53 -6.79 -3.14
C ILE A 146 -15.11 -7.85 -2.12
N PHE A 147 -14.22 -8.75 -2.51
CA PHE A 147 -13.65 -9.82 -1.68
C PHE A 147 -12.12 -9.81 -1.75
N LYS A 148 -11.46 -10.22 -0.65
CA LYS A 148 -10.04 -10.62 -0.65
C LYS A 148 -9.98 -12.09 -1.09
N ALA A 149 -9.16 -12.39 -2.10
CA ALA A 149 -9.02 -13.72 -2.66
C ALA A 149 -8.16 -14.62 -1.75
N THR A 150 -8.68 -15.81 -1.45
CA THR A 150 -7.95 -16.87 -0.75
C THR A 150 -7.44 -17.94 -1.71
N SER A 151 -8.10 -18.10 -2.85
CA SER A 151 -7.83 -19.08 -3.90
C SER A 151 -7.62 -18.41 -5.27
N GLU A 152 -7.40 -19.22 -6.30
CA GLU A 152 -7.59 -18.82 -7.70
C GLU A 152 -9.02 -18.29 -7.94
N LEU A 153 -9.18 -17.52 -9.02
CA LEU A 153 -10.38 -16.74 -9.33
C LEU A 153 -10.98 -17.20 -10.66
N ASP A 154 -12.30 -17.25 -10.75
CA ASP A 154 -12.99 -17.65 -11.99
C ASP A 154 -13.08 -16.45 -12.97
N PRO A 155 -12.53 -16.54 -14.21
CA PRO A 155 -12.65 -15.51 -15.22
C PRO A 155 -14.10 -15.13 -15.58
N ALA A 156 -15.05 -16.08 -15.49
CA ALA A 156 -16.45 -15.88 -15.83
C ALA A 156 -17.16 -15.04 -14.76
N ASP A 157 -17.04 -15.42 -13.50
CA ASP A 157 -17.72 -14.76 -12.38
C ASP A 157 -16.95 -13.56 -11.83
N ASP A 158 -15.65 -13.70 -11.58
CA ASP A 158 -14.89 -12.75 -10.77
C ASP A 158 -14.19 -11.68 -11.60
N LYS A 159 -14.17 -10.45 -11.08
CA LYS A 159 -13.64 -9.28 -11.81
C LYS A 159 -12.54 -8.61 -10.98
N VAL A 160 -11.31 -8.89 -11.37
CA VAL A 160 -10.08 -8.43 -10.71
C VAL A 160 -10.01 -6.90 -10.69
N LEU A 161 -9.73 -6.32 -9.51
CA LEU A 161 -9.69 -4.88 -9.33
C LEU A 161 -8.47 -4.24 -10.01
N HIS A 162 -8.70 -3.13 -10.70
CA HIS A 162 -7.64 -2.41 -11.41
C HIS A 162 -8.02 -0.96 -11.68
N GLY A 163 -7.15 -0.02 -11.30
CA GLY A 163 -7.40 1.42 -11.36
C GLY A 163 -7.80 2.04 -10.02
N PRO A 164 -8.33 3.27 -10.01
CA PRO A 164 -8.63 4.00 -8.79
C PRO A 164 -9.68 3.32 -7.90
N TYR A 165 -9.55 3.51 -6.59
CA TYR A 165 -10.50 3.09 -5.57
C TYR A 165 -10.88 4.27 -4.67
N LYS A 166 -12.15 4.36 -4.29
CA LYS A 166 -12.67 5.37 -3.37
C LYS A 166 -13.84 4.81 -2.55
N LYS A 167 -13.67 4.78 -1.23
CA LYS A 167 -14.69 4.44 -0.23
C LYS A 167 -15.24 5.72 0.38
N MET A 168 -16.57 5.83 0.45
CA MET A 168 -17.27 7.00 0.98
C MET A 168 -18.41 6.59 1.90
N GLN A 169 -18.74 7.44 2.87
CA GLN A 169 -19.91 7.31 3.74
C GLN A 169 -20.42 8.72 4.07
N ASN A 170 -21.73 8.95 4.02
CA ASN A 170 -22.33 10.28 4.25
C ASN A 170 -21.63 11.42 3.47
N ASN A 171 -21.34 11.19 2.18
CA ASN A 171 -20.54 12.05 1.28
C ASN A 171 -19.08 12.36 1.71
N LYS A 172 -18.63 11.92 2.90
CA LYS A 172 -17.22 11.98 3.30
C LYS A 172 -16.43 10.84 2.66
N VAL A 173 -15.14 11.08 2.44
CA VAL A 173 -14.20 10.05 1.98
C VAL A 173 -13.66 9.33 3.20
N LEU A 174 -13.62 8.00 3.17
CA LEU A 174 -13.03 7.16 4.22
C LEU A 174 -11.69 6.57 3.78
N GLU A 175 -11.58 6.21 2.50
CA GLU A 175 -10.39 5.55 1.96
C GLU A 175 -10.26 5.85 0.46
N THR A 176 -9.05 6.15 0.00
CA THR A 176 -8.71 6.29 -1.42
C THR A 176 -7.40 5.61 -1.73
N GLY A 177 -7.31 5.02 -2.92
CA GLY A 177 -6.09 4.38 -3.38
C GLY A 177 -6.21 3.88 -4.81
N TYR A 178 -5.34 2.95 -5.19
CA TYR A 178 -5.33 2.33 -6.51
C TYR A 178 -5.11 0.82 -6.38
N PHE A 179 -5.73 0.05 -7.28
CA PHE A 179 -5.45 -1.37 -7.45
C PHE A 179 -4.66 -1.62 -8.74
N ALA A 180 -3.66 -2.50 -8.69
CA ALA A 180 -2.92 -3.01 -9.83
C ALA A 180 -3.01 -4.55 -9.86
N LEU A 181 -3.52 -5.13 -10.96
CA LEU A 181 -3.78 -6.57 -11.11
C LEU A 181 -4.36 -7.27 -9.85
N GLY A 182 -5.37 -6.66 -9.23
CA GLY A 182 -6.01 -7.14 -8.01
C GLY A 182 -5.32 -6.75 -6.70
N THR A 183 -4.09 -6.25 -6.73
CA THR A 183 -3.28 -5.91 -5.54
C THR A 183 -3.35 -4.42 -5.20
N ARG A 184 -3.10 -4.01 -3.95
CA ARG A 184 -2.97 -2.57 -3.61
C ARG A 184 -1.74 -1.97 -4.27
N HIS A 185 -1.86 -0.78 -4.84
CA HIS A 185 -0.74 -0.10 -5.50
C HIS A 185 -0.82 1.43 -5.35
N LEU A 186 0.30 2.10 -5.59
CA LEU A 186 0.53 3.53 -5.39
C LEU A 186 0.18 3.95 -3.95
N ARG A 187 -0.12 5.23 -3.76
CA ARG A 187 -0.51 5.81 -2.48
C ARG A 187 -1.93 5.39 -2.09
N TRP A 188 -2.08 4.91 -0.87
CA TRP A 188 -3.33 4.67 -0.17
C TRP A 188 -3.46 5.65 1.01
N GLU A 189 -4.65 6.20 1.19
CA GLU A 189 -4.98 7.22 2.18
C GLU A 189 -6.26 6.83 2.90
N ARG A 190 -6.22 6.81 4.23
CA ARG A 190 -7.38 6.56 5.11
C ARG A 190 -7.71 7.82 5.89
N PHE A 191 -8.99 8.16 5.97
CA PHE A 191 -9.50 9.35 6.63
C PHE A 191 -10.48 8.97 7.74
N ASP A 192 -10.49 9.75 8.83
CA ASP A 192 -11.47 9.60 9.89
C ASP A 192 -12.87 10.04 9.42
N ALA A 193 -13.88 9.20 9.67
CA ALA A 193 -15.28 9.48 9.34
C ALA A 193 -15.85 10.72 10.07
N LYS A 194 -15.33 11.06 11.26
CA LYS A 194 -15.82 12.19 12.06
C LYS A 194 -15.20 13.50 11.59
N SER A 195 -13.88 13.65 11.68
CA SER A 195 -13.15 14.87 11.34
C SER A 195 -12.85 15.05 9.84
N GLY A 196 -12.72 13.96 9.08
CA GLY A 196 -12.17 13.99 7.73
C GLY A 196 -10.64 14.15 7.68
N ALA A 197 -9.96 14.12 8.83
CA ALA A 197 -8.50 14.20 8.89
C ALA A 197 -7.85 12.92 8.31
N LEU A 198 -6.68 13.08 7.69
CA LEU A 198 -5.86 11.98 7.18
C LEU A 198 -5.29 11.19 8.37
N THR A 199 -5.72 9.94 8.53
CA THR A 199 -5.31 9.05 9.63
C THR A 199 -4.09 8.22 9.25
N ALA A 200 -4.05 7.71 8.02
CA ALA A 200 -2.95 6.88 7.54
C ALA A 200 -2.64 7.16 6.07
N LYS A 201 -1.36 7.09 5.72
CA LYS A 201 -0.84 7.24 4.36
C LYS A 201 0.25 6.20 4.13
N THR A 202 0.01 5.28 3.20
CA THR A 202 0.88 4.15 2.91
C THR A 202 1.11 4.07 1.40
N HIS A 203 2.32 3.76 0.96
CA HIS A 203 2.59 3.47 -0.45
C HIS A 203 2.70 1.97 -0.66
N TYR A 204 2.16 1.47 -1.77
CA TYR A 204 2.20 0.05 -2.13
C TYR A 204 2.76 -0.17 -3.54
N GLU A 205 3.60 -1.19 -3.69
CA GLU A 205 4.18 -1.69 -4.94
C GLU A 205 3.60 -3.10 -5.18
N MET A 206 2.69 -3.25 -6.15
CA MET A 206 2.06 -4.53 -6.51
C MET A 206 1.56 -5.41 -5.33
N GLY A 207 1.01 -4.78 -4.29
CA GLY A 207 0.45 -5.42 -3.10
C GLY A 207 1.30 -5.31 -1.84
N PHE A 208 2.61 -5.11 -1.98
CA PHE A 208 3.54 -4.99 -0.86
C PHE A 208 3.67 -3.52 -0.43
N PRO A 209 3.75 -3.19 0.88
CA PRO A 209 4.13 -1.85 1.30
C PRO A 209 5.49 -1.48 0.70
N ARG A 210 5.65 -0.24 0.23
CA ARG A 210 6.88 0.20 -0.45
C ARG A 210 8.12 0.11 0.46
N ASP A 211 7.92 0.32 1.75
CA ASP A 211 9.00 0.29 2.75
C ASP A 211 9.18 -1.12 3.34
N ALA A 212 8.41 -2.13 2.91
CA ALA A 212 8.45 -3.48 3.46
C ALA A 212 9.79 -4.18 3.17
N ASN A 213 10.28 -4.92 4.17
CA ASN A 213 11.43 -5.78 3.98
C ASN A 213 10.95 -7.07 3.34
N ILE A 214 11.29 -7.24 2.05
CA ILE A 214 10.99 -8.43 1.29
C ILE A 214 12.25 -9.29 1.19
N SER A 215 12.15 -10.56 1.59
CA SER A 215 13.19 -11.56 1.36
C SER A 215 12.74 -12.60 0.35
N TYR A 216 13.72 -13.16 -0.36
CA TYR A 216 13.55 -14.14 -1.43
C TYR A 216 14.38 -15.39 -1.13
N TYR A 217 14.02 -16.50 -1.78
CA TYR A 217 14.80 -17.75 -1.75
C TYR A 217 15.88 -17.80 -2.83
N ASP A 218 15.75 -17.01 -3.90
CA ASP A 218 16.64 -16.94 -5.05
C ASP A 218 17.28 -15.56 -5.19
N ALA A 219 18.43 -15.51 -5.86
CA ALA A 219 19.10 -14.25 -6.20
C ALA A 219 18.38 -13.45 -7.31
N GLY A 220 17.46 -14.08 -8.05
CA GLY A 220 16.65 -13.45 -9.10
C GLY A 220 15.43 -12.69 -8.59
N ASN A 221 15.14 -12.74 -7.28
CA ASN A 221 13.95 -12.17 -6.66
C ASN A 221 12.61 -12.69 -7.24
N THR A 222 12.59 -13.93 -7.71
CA THR A 222 11.40 -14.59 -8.29
C THR A 222 10.62 -15.42 -7.27
N MET A 223 11.31 -15.98 -6.28
CA MET A 223 10.78 -16.89 -5.27
C MET A 223 10.65 -16.17 -3.93
N LEU A 224 9.48 -15.57 -3.70
CA LEU A 224 9.18 -14.84 -2.47
C LEU A 224 9.32 -15.77 -1.24
N LYS A 225 10.01 -15.30 -0.20
CA LYS A 225 10.19 -16.03 1.08
C LYS A 225 9.38 -15.41 2.20
N GLU A 226 9.53 -14.10 2.41
CA GLU A 226 8.92 -13.41 3.55
C GLU A 226 8.73 -11.93 3.25
N VAL A 227 7.62 -11.38 3.72
CA VAL A 227 7.23 -9.98 3.59
C VAL A 227 6.96 -9.44 4.99
N VAL A 228 7.88 -8.62 5.49
CA VAL A 228 7.75 -7.95 6.78
C VAL A 228 7.26 -6.52 6.54
N PRO A 229 6.02 -6.18 6.95
CA PRO A 229 5.36 -4.94 6.55
C PRO A 229 5.88 -3.76 7.36
N TYR A 230 6.79 -2.97 6.79
CA TYR A 230 7.17 -1.68 7.34
C TYR A 230 6.43 -0.55 6.62
N VAL A 231 6.05 0.47 7.39
CA VAL A 231 5.42 1.71 6.92
C VAL A 231 6.03 2.87 7.72
N ASN A 232 6.68 3.83 7.05
CA ASN A 232 7.37 4.95 7.70
C ASN A 232 8.36 4.51 8.80
N GLY A 233 9.06 3.38 8.61
CA GLY A 233 10.02 2.82 9.56
C GLY A 233 9.41 2.08 10.77
N LYS A 234 8.07 1.94 10.85
CA LYS A 234 7.39 1.15 11.87
C LYS A 234 6.87 -0.16 11.27
N LEU A 235 6.91 -1.24 12.05
CA LEU A 235 6.36 -2.55 11.68
C LEU A 235 4.83 -2.51 11.84
N GLU A 236 4.12 -2.37 10.72
CA GLU A 236 2.68 -2.10 10.65
C GLU A 236 2.10 -2.61 9.31
N GLY A 237 1.09 -3.48 9.35
CA GLY A 237 0.40 -4.01 8.17
C GLY A 237 0.33 -5.53 8.06
N ASP A 238 -0.04 -6.02 6.87
CA ASP A 238 -0.23 -7.45 6.58
C ASP A 238 1.14 -8.16 6.41
N TYR A 239 1.41 -9.15 7.25
CA TYR A 239 2.57 -10.05 7.17
C TYR A 239 2.24 -11.30 6.34
N ALA A 240 3.21 -11.75 5.54
CA ALA A 240 3.10 -13.02 4.82
C ALA A 240 4.47 -13.72 4.69
N LYS A 241 4.49 -15.01 4.97
CA LYS A 241 5.62 -15.92 4.73
C LYS A 241 5.20 -17.01 3.76
N PHE A 242 6.12 -17.42 2.89
CA PHE A 242 5.89 -18.39 1.83
C PHE A 242 6.93 -19.51 1.90
N THR A 243 6.56 -20.70 1.44
CA THR A 243 7.47 -21.83 1.27
C THR A 243 8.29 -21.67 -0.02
N LYS A 244 9.32 -22.50 -0.22
CA LYS A 244 10.08 -22.55 -1.49
C LYS A 244 9.20 -22.86 -2.71
N GLU A 245 8.06 -23.53 -2.52
CA GLU A 245 7.08 -23.79 -3.59
C GLU A 245 6.16 -22.58 -3.87
N GLY A 246 6.35 -21.45 -3.16
CA GLY A 246 5.52 -20.24 -3.28
C GLY A 246 4.14 -20.35 -2.64
N LYS A 247 3.88 -21.41 -1.85
CA LYS A 247 2.66 -21.53 -1.06
C LYS A 247 2.77 -20.67 0.20
N ARG A 248 1.67 -20.07 0.66
CA ARG A 248 1.66 -19.35 1.94
C ARG A 248 1.93 -20.36 3.06
N GLU A 249 2.85 -20.00 3.96
CA GLU A 249 3.20 -20.76 5.18
C GLU A 249 2.60 -20.06 6.41
N TRP A 250 2.67 -18.73 6.46
CA TRP A 250 2.08 -17.90 7.50
C TRP A 250 1.48 -16.62 6.93
N THR A 251 0.39 -16.16 7.55
CA THR A 251 -0.14 -14.80 7.37
C THR A 251 -0.63 -14.24 8.69
N GLY A 252 -0.47 -12.94 8.89
CA GLY A 252 -0.96 -12.24 10.07
C GLY A 252 -0.95 -10.72 9.89
N HIS A 253 -1.14 -9.97 10.97
CA HIS A 253 -1.10 -8.52 10.97
C HIS A 253 -0.19 -8.00 12.10
N PHE A 254 0.51 -6.91 11.82
CA PHE A 254 1.28 -6.13 12.80
C PHE A 254 0.65 -4.75 13.01
N GLU A 255 0.60 -4.31 14.26
CA GLU A 255 0.24 -2.94 14.64
C GLU A 255 1.21 -2.46 15.72
N ASN A 256 1.77 -1.26 15.57
CA ASN A 256 2.79 -0.70 16.49
C ASN A 256 3.97 -1.65 16.80
N GLY A 257 4.35 -2.49 15.83
CA GLY A 257 5.42 -3.49 15.99
C GLY A 257 5.04 -4.77 16.75
N ARG A 258 3.78 -4.92 17.19
CA ARG A 258 3.27 -6.13 17.84
C ARG A 258 2.39 -6.93 16.89
N ARG A 259 2.39 -8.26 17.07
CA ARG A 259 1.48 -9.18 16.37
C ARG A 259 0.07 -8.98 16.94
N VAL A 260 -0.91 -8.77 16.08
CA VAL A 260 -2.32 -8.54 16.48
C VAL A 260 -3.29 -9.42 15.68
N GLY A 261 -4.44 -9.71 16.28
CA GLY A 261 -5.54 -10.44 15.64
C GLY A 261 -5.24 -11.92 15.34
N GLU A 262 -5.95 -12.47 14.36
CA GLU A 262 -5.76 -13.85 13.89
C GLU A 262 -4.48 -14.01 13.07
N TRP A 263 -3.62 -14.92 13.49
CA TRP A 263 -2.43 -15.38 12.79
C TRP A 263 -2.63 -16.82 12.32
N THR A 264 -2.55 -17.02 11.01
CA THR A 264 -2.82 -18.31 10.37
C THR A 264 -1.53 -18.94 9.88
N ASN A 265 -1.26 -20.17 10.32
CA ASN A 265 -0.33 -21.08 9.69
C ASN A 265 -1.06 -21.99 8.69
N TYR A 266 -0.37 -22.37 7.62
CA TYR A 266 -0.88 -23.23 6.56
C TYR A 266 -0.04 -24.51 6.47
N TRP A 267 -0.64 -25.57 5.91
CA TRP A 267 0.08 -26.77 5.55
C TRP A 267 1.08 -26.49 4.41
N ASP A 268 2.22 -27.16 4.44
CA ASP A 268 3.31 -27.01 3.47
C ASP A 268 2.96 -27.58 2.09
N TYR A 269 2.32 -28.76 2.04
CA TYR A 269 1.93 -29.40 0.79
C TYR A 269 0.64 -28.82 0.17
N LYS A 270 -0.21 -28.08 0.91
CA LYS A 270 -1.53 -27.60 0.43
C LYS A 270 -1.97 -26.27 1.06
N THR A 271 -2.66 -25.43 0.31
CA THR A 271 -3.14 -24.07 0.70
C THR A 271 -4.20 -24.04 1.82
N TYR A 272 -4.40 -25.13 2.55
CA TYR A 272 -5.33 -25.18 3.69
C TYR A 272 -4.66 -24.64 4.94
N ARG A 273 -5.48 -24.00 5.78
CA ARG A 273 -5.06 -23.59 7.13
C ARG A 273 -4.71 -24.84 7.93
N HIS A 274 -3.78 -24.71 8.85
CA HIS A 274 -3.39 -25.73 9.81
C HIS A 274 -3.73 -25.25 11.22
N TYR A 275 -3.09 -24.16 11.67
CA TYR A 275 -3.37 -23.50 12.93
C TYR A 275 -3.86 -22.06 12.74
N VAL A 276 -4.81 -21.62 13.57
CA VAL A 276 -5.19 -20.21 13.72
C VAL A 276 -5.01 -19.82 15.19
N TYR A 277 -4.07 -18.91 15.40
CA TYR A 277 -3.72 -18.35 16.70
C TYR A 277 -4.32 -16.95 16.85
N GLN A 278 -4.75 -16.60 18.06
CA GLN A 278 -5.22 -15.25 18.40
C GLN A 278 -4.16 -14.55 19.27
N TYR A 279 -3.75 -13.37 18.82
CA TYR A 279 -2.96 -12.41 19.59
C TYR A 279 -3.86 -11.32 20.17
N GLY A 280 -3.28 -10.32 20.85
CA GLY A 280 -4.02 -9.16 21.34
C GLY A 280 -4.83 -8.47 20.23
N GLU A 281 -5.92 -7.80 20.62
CA GLU A 281 -6.82 -7.14 19.67
C GLU A 281 -6.17 -5.91 19.02
N SER A 282 -5.25 -5.26 19.73
CA SER A 282 -4.54 -4.06 19.25
C SER A 282 -3.08 -4.01 19.69
N GLY A 283 -2.27 -3.26 18.95
CA GLY A 283 -0.84 -3.06 19.22
C GLY A 283 -0.54 -2.26 20.49
N PHE A 284 -1.57 -1.84 21.23
CA PHE A 284 -1.46 -1.12 22.50
C PHE A 284 -1.55 -2.05 23.72
N GLU A 285 -2.13 -3.24 23.56
CA GLU A 285 -2.22 -4.25 24.62
C GLU A 285 -0.84 -4.87 24.92
N PRO A 286 -0.59 -5.34 26.16
CA PRO A 286 0.65 -6.04 26.49
C PRO A 286 0.85 -7.24 25.55
N GLU A 287 2.07 -7.47 25.09
CA GLU A 287 2.32 -8.53 24.10
C GLU A 287 1.98 -9.90 24.69
N VAL A 288 1.02 -10.57 24.06
CA VAL A 288 0.64 -11.94 24.37
C VAL A 288 1.76 -12.87 23.90
N THR A 289 2.69 -13.20 24.82
CA THR A 289 3.87 -14.02 24.54
C THR A 289 3.50 -15.42 24.05
N GLU A 290 2.45 -16.01 24.62
CA GLU A 290 1.90 -17.31 24.25
C GLU A 290 0.51 -17.09 23.63
N PRO A 291 0.38 -17.03 22.29
CA PRO A 291 -0.89 -16.75 21.64
C PRO A 291 -1.84 -17.94 21.78
N GLU A 292 -3.13 -17.65 21.91
CA GLU A 292 -4.11 -18.71 22.09
C GLU A 292 -4.39 -19.43 20.76
N LEU A 293 -4.24 -20.76 20.72
CA LEU A 293 -4.77 -21.54 19.61
C LEU A 293 -6.30 -21.45 19.66
N VAL A 294 -6.92 -20.92 18.61
CA VAL A 294 -8.39 -20.83 18.47
C VAL A 294 -8.91 -21.96 17.60
N ARG A 295 -8.27 -22.25 16.47
CA ARG A 295 -8.73 -23.29 15.54
C ARG A 295 -7.58 -24.15 15.00
N GLU A 296 -7.79 -25.46 14.94
CA GLU A 296 -6.89 -26.43 14.30
C GLU A 296 -7.65 -27.17 13.21
N TYR A 297 -6.98 -27.42 12.09
CA TYR A 297 -7.52 -28.02 10.89
C TYR A 297 -6.72 -29.28 10.52
N SER A 298 -7.43 -30.34 10.15
CA SER A 298 -6.85 -31.53 9.54
C SER A 298 -6.17 -31.20 8.20
N HIS A 299 -5.30 -32.10 7.77
CA HIS A 299 -4.70 -32.20 6.45
C HIS A 299 -5.67 -32.00 5.26
N GLY A 300 -6.94 -32.41 5.39
CA GLY A 300 -7.98 -32.22 4.38
C GLY A 300 -8.81 -30.93 4.53
N GLY A 301 -8.52 -30.11 5.55
CA GLY A 301 -9.19 -28.84 5.81
C GLY A 301 -10.41 -28.94 6.74
N THR A 302 -10.72 -30.13 7.26
CA THR A 302 -11.76 -30.32 8.28
C THR A 302 -11.34 -29.71 9.63
N VAL A 303 -12.23 -28.99 10.31
CA VAL A 303 -11.94 -28.43 11.64
C VAL A 303 -11.86 -29.56 12.68
N ILE A 304 -10.71 -29.70 13.34
CA ILE A 304 -10.50 -30.69 14.41
C ILE A 304 -10.39 -30.06 15.80
N PHE A 305 -10.18 -28.74 15.88
CA PHE A 305 -10.31 -27.97 17.13
C PHE A 305 -10.93 -26.61 16.84
N ASP A 306 -11.87 -26.17 17.68
CA ASP A 306 -12.46 -24.84 17.64
C ASP A 306 -12.83 -24.41 19.08
N LYS A 307 -12.01 -23.50 19.64
CA LYS A 307 -12.18 -22.97 21.00
C LYS A 307 -13.51 -22.24 21.16
N GLU A 308 -13.98 -21.52 20.13
CA GLU A 308 -15.23 -20.75 20.17
C GLU A 308 -16.46 -21.66 20.22
N LYS A 309 -16.36 -22.86 19.62
CA LYS A 309 -17.43 -23.86 19.56
C LYS A 309 -17.28 -25.01 20.57
N ASN A 310 -16.27 -24.96 21.44
CA ASN A 310 -15.89 -26.04 22.36
C ASN A 310 -15.72 -27.40 21.64
N LEU A 311 -15.20 -27.39 20.41
CA LEU A 311 -14.94 -28.58 19.62
C LEU A 311 -13.49 -29.03 19.84
N ASP A 312 -13.28 -30.26 20.31
CA ASP A 312 -11.95 -30.88 20.36
C ASP A 312 -12.00 -32.34 19.89
N LYS A 313 -11.51 -32.56 18.68
CA LYS A 313 -11.36 -33.87 18.02
C LYS A 313 -9.88 -34.23 17.82
N ARG A 314 -8.95 -33.58 18.50
CA ARG A 314 -7.50 -33.82 18.31
C ARG A 314 -7.07 -35.22 18.78
N GLY A 315 -7.85 -35.82 19.68
CA GLY A 315 -7.69 -37.22 20.11
C GLY A 315 -8.36 -38.26 19.19
N GLU A 316 -9.21 -37.84 18.25
CA GLU A 316 -9.82 -38.74 17.26
C GLU A 316 -8.84 -39.03 16.10
N PRO A 317 -8.97 -40.17 15.41
CA PRO A 317 -8.29 -40.39 14.14
C PRO A 317 -8.64 -39.27 13.14
N ASP A 318 -7.67 -38.89 12.33
CA ASP A 318 -7.84 -37.79 11.38
C ASP A 318 -9.02 -38.08 10.41
N PRO A 319 -10.07 -37.23 10.38
CA PRO A 319 -11.27 -37.47 9.57
C PRO A 319 -10.97 -37.58 8.07
N ASP A 320 -9.90 -36.94 7.60
CA ASP A 320 -9.56 -36.87 6.18
C ASP A 320 -8.58 -38.00 5.75
N ALA A 321 -8.08 -38.81 6.69
CA ALA A 321 -7.08 -39.86 6.43
C ALA A 321 -7.61 -41.02 5.56
N ALA A 322 -8.92 -41.23 5.48
CA ALA A 322 -9.52 -42.26 4.62
C ALA A 322 -9.42 -41.89 3.13
N GLY A 323 -9.45 -40.60 2.79
CA GLY A 323 -9.38 -40.10 1.41
C GLY A 323 -7.95 -39.86 0.90
N SER A 324 -6.95 -39.80 1.79
CA SER A 324 -5.58 -39.38 1.47
C SER A 324 -4.60 -40.53 1.16
N LYS A 325 -5.07 -41.69 0.67
CA LYS A 325 -4.22 -42.86 0.36
C LYS A 325 -3.20 -42.65 -0.76
N LEU A 326 -3.15 -41.47 -1.37
CA LEU A 326 -2.29 -41.12 -2.51
C LEU A 326 -1.56 -39.77 -2.34
N ASP A 327 -1.18 -39.38 -1.10
CA ASP A 327 -0.23 -38.26 -0.91
C ASP A 327 1.09 -38.77 -0.32
N THR A 328 2.10 -38.91 -1.19
CA THR A 328 3.45 -39.35 -0.85
C THR A 328 4.26 -38.31 -0.09
N ARG A 329 3.76 -37.06 0.05
CA ARG A 329 4.39 -36.02 0.88
C ARG A 329 3.96 -36.08 2.35
N ARG A 330 3.06 -36.99 2.72
CA ARG A 330 2.62 -37.20 4.11
C ARG A 330 3.79 -37.70 4.98
N PRO A 331 4.21 -36.95 6.03
CA PRO A 331 5.10 -37.50 7.05
C PRO A 331 4.40 -38.66 7.75
N GLY A 332 4.96 -39.87 7.66
CA GLY A 332 4.34 -41.09 8.20
C GLY A 332 3.48 -41.90 7.23
N SER A 333 3.70 -41.81 5.91
CA SER A 333 3.08 -42.74 4.94
C SER A 333 3.58 -44.20 5.06
N HIS A 334 4.68 -44.44 5.78
CA HIS A 334 5.13 -45.77 6.21
C HIS A 334 5.37 -45.80 7.72
N GLY A 335 4.46 -46.41 8.47
CA GLY A 335 4.59 -46.60 9.91
C GLY A 335 3.26 -46.44 10.64
N VAL A 336 3.07 -47.20 11.72
CA VAL A 336 1.96 -47.02 12.69
C VAL A 336 1.98 -45.55 13.16
N PRO A 337 0.82 -44.85 13.24
CA PRO A 337 0.80 -43.46 13.66
C PRO A 337 1.42 -43.32 15.05
N ALA A 338 2.56 -42.66 15.12
CA ALA A 338 3.12 -42.21 16.39
C ALA A 338 2.08 -41.29 17.05
N PRO A 339 1.73 -41.49 18.33
CA PRO A 339 0.78 -40.63 19.01
C PRO A 339 1.29 -39.19 18.97
N ARG A 340 0.41 -38.25 18.59
CA ARG A 340 0.72 -36.81 18.65
C ARG A 340 1.28 -36.49 20.05
N PRO A 341 2.39 -35.75 20.16
CA PRO A 341 2.99 -35.48 21.46
C PRO A 341 1.94 -34.82 22.36
N PRO A 342 1.69 -35.35 23.57
CA PRO A 342 0.62 -34.86 24.41
C PRO A 342 0.88 -33.39 24.75
N VAL A 343 -0.16 -32.56 24.64
CA VAL A 343 -0.13 -31.18 25.11
C VAL A 343 0.34 -31.20 26.56
N ARG A 344 1.51 -30.62 26.81
CA ARG A 344 2.20 -30.69 28.10
C ARG A 344 1.38 -29.92 29.13
N LYS A 345 0.47 -30.61 29.82
CA LYS A 345 -0.27 -30.06 30.96
C LYS A 345 0.76 -29.44 31.90
N VAL A 346 0.57 -28.16 32.23
CA VAL A 346 1.42 -27.44 33.19
C VAL A 346 1.37 -28.21 34.50
N GLN A 347 2.45 -28.90 34.86
CA GLN A 347 2.55 -29.48 36.19
C GLN A 347 2.62 -28.31 37.18
N PRO A 348 1.82 -28.30 38.25
CA PRO A 348 2.03 -27.34 39.33
C PRO A 348 3.45 -27.53 39.85
N ARG A 349 4.20 -26.42 39.98
CA ARG A 349 5.55 -26.46 40.54
C ARG A 349 5.48 -27.13 41.91
N ARG A 350 6.24 -28.20 42.12
CA ARG A 350 6.40 -28.82 43.44
C ARG A 350 6.85 -27.74 44.43
N PRO A 351 6.17 -27.54 45.57
CA PRO A 351 6.72 -26.78 46.67
C PRO A 351 7.99 -27.47 47.17
N GLY A 352 9.05 -26.72 47.42
CA GLY A 352 10.32 -27.26 47.95
C GLY A 352 11.33 -27.67 46.89
N TYR A 353 11.96 -26.69 46.25
CA TYR A 353 13.36 -26.84 45.81
C TYR A 353 14.08 -25.50 45.99
N HIS A 354 14.92 -25.41 47.02
CA HIS A 354 15.83 -24.28 47.20
C HIS A 354 17.02 -24.46 46.24
N PRO A 355 17.43 -23.43 45.48
CA PRO A 355 18.69 -23.49 44.75
C PRO A 355 19.86 -23.51 45.77
N PRO A 356 20.90 -24.33 45.56
CA PRO A 356 22.09 -24.28 46.41
C PRO A 356 22.80 -22.93 46.24
N ALA A 357 23.11 -22.29 47.37
CA ALA A 357 23.76 -20.99 47.38
C ALA A 357 25.29 -21.12 47.36
N THR A 358 25.91 -21.06 46.16
CA THR A 358 27.35 -20.77 46.07
C THR A 358 27.77 -20.16 44.72
N THR A 359 27.93 -18.83 44.69
CA THR A 359 28.98 -18.18 43.88
C THR A 359 29.53 -17.03 44.72
N PRO A 360 30.84 -16.99 45.06
CA PRO A 360 31.40 -15.88 45.82
C PRO A 360 31.44 -14.60 44.98
N PRO A 361 31.31 -13.40 45.59
CA PRO A 361 31.40 -12.14 44.87
C PRO A 361 32.81 -11.93 44.32
N ALA A 362 32.90 -11.51 43.05
CA ALA A 362 34.16 -11.10 42.45
C ALA A 362 34.72 -9.87 43.19
N ALA A 363 36.01 -9.93 43.54
CA ALA A 363 36.66 -8.93 44.39
C ALA A 363 36.75 -7.55 43.74
N THR A 364 36.55 -6.51 44.54
CA THR A 364 36.74 -5.11 44.17
C THR A 364 38.23 -4.82 43.87
N PRO A 365 38.58 -4.17 42.74
CA PRO A 365 39.96 -3.76 42.50
C PRO A 365 40.36 -2.57 43.41
N PRO A 366 41.61 -2.53 43.92
CA PRO A 366 42.09 -1.45 44.79
C PRO A 366 42.38 -0.14 44.03
N PRO A 367 42.50 1.01 44.73
CA PRO A 367 42.54 2.33 44.11
C PRO A 367 43.93 2.79 43.62
N VAL A 368 43.91 3.40 42.42
CA VAL A 368 44.68 4.55 41.87
C VAL A 368 46.09 4.89 42.42
N SER A 369 47.04 5.11 41.50
CA SER A 369 48.02 6.22 41.57
C SER A 369 48.68 6.53 40.20
N PRO A 370 49.28 7.71 39.98
CA PRO A 370 49.27 8.36 38.66
C PRO A 370 50.54 8.22 37.79
N THR A 371 50.43 8.76 36.57
CA THR A 371 51.48 8.94 35.55
C THR A 371 52.73 9.68 36.03
N PRO A 372 53.85 9.46 35.32
CA PRO A 372 54.72 10.57 34.95
C PRO A 372 54.83 10.74 33.42
N THR A 373 54.91 12.00 33.02
CA THR A 373 55.11 12.48 31.65
C THR A 373 56.58 12.42 31.23
N SER A 374 56.88 12.05 29.98
CA SER A 374 58.06 12.57 29.26
C SER A 374 57.70 12.73 27.77
N THR A 375 57.87 13.88 27.11
CA THR A 375 59.14 14.39 26.53
C THR A 375 60.04 13.30 25.95
N GLY A 376 60.52 13.35 24.71
CA GLY A 376 60.26 14.28 23.60
C GLY A 376 61.42 14.29 22.59
N SER A 377 61.12 14.53 21.30
CA SER A 377 62.09 14.97 20.27
C SER A 377 63.04 13.86 19.69
N PRO A 378 63.86 14.11 18.63
CA PRO A 378 63.43 13.71 17.26
C PRO A 378 64.54 13.20 16.28
N THR A 379 64.14 12.72 15.08
CA THR A 379 64.92 12.77 13.80
C THR A 379 66.23 11.96 13.73
N PRO A 380 66.94 11.83 12.57
CA PRO A 380 66.69 12.35 11.20
C PRO A 380 65.62 11.58 10.41
#